data_AF-A0A838ZIK8-F1
#
_entry.id   AF-A0A838ZIK8-F1
#
_cell.length_a   1.000
_cell.length_b   1.000
_cell.length_c   1.000
_cell.angle_alpha   90.00
_cell.angle_beta   90.00
_cell.angle_gamma   90.00
#
_symmetry.space_group_name_H-M   'P 1'
#
loop_
_entity.id
_entity.type
_entity.pdbx_description
1 polymer ?
#
loop_
_entity_poly.entity_id
_entity_poly.type
_entity_poly.pdbx_seq_one_letter_code
_entity_poly.pdbx_strand_id
1 'polypeptide(L)' 'METNLELKNRIKKYIDTADDQMLKIFNAIIDSQTNSGFQLSDEEKNILDQRLKFHQENPNDGKSWEEIKDALKVQYGI' A
#
# COMPACT_ATOMS: atom_id res chain seq x y z
N MET A 1 8.50 -35.99 12.05
CA MET A 1 7.95 -34.66 11.72
C MET A 1 8.64 -33.68 12.63
N GLU A 2 9.31 -32.65 12.10
CA GLU A 2 9.88 -31.60 12.95
C GLU A 2 8.73 -30.95 13.74
N THR A 3 8.88 -30.88 15.06
CA THR A 3 7.93 -30.20 15.93
C THR A 3 8.08 -28.70 15.77
N ASN A 4 6.99 -27.96 16.02
CA ASN A 4 6.98 -26.49 15.91
C ASN A 4 8.06 -25.82 16.80
N LEU A 5 8.42 -26.48 17.91
CA LEU A 5 9.49 -26.06 18.81
C LEU A 5 10.89 -26.20 18.19
N GLU A 6 11.15 -27.31 17.50
CA GLU A 6 12.42 -27.54 16.80
C GLU A 6 12.62 -26.53 15.68
N LEU A 7 11.56 -26.26 14.91
CA LEU A 7 11.57 -25.25 13.86
C LEU A 7 11.90 -23.85 14.42
N LYS A 8 11.24 -23.44 15.51
CA LYS A 8 11.50 -22.15 16.17
C LYS A 8 12.94 -22.01 16.65
N ASN A 9 13.50 -23.08 17.23
CA ASN A 9 14.88 -23.09 17.71
C ASN A 9 15.89 -23.04 16.56
N ARG A 10 15.60 -23.70 15.44
CA ARG A 10 16.45 -23.65 14.23
C ARG A 10 16.49 -22.26 13.62
N ILE A 11 15.33 -21.60 13.50
CA ILE A 11 15.23 -20.25 12.95
C ILE A 11 16.01 -19.25 13.83
N LYS A 12 15.87 -19.32 15.16
CA LYS A 12 16.63 -18.47 16.08
C LYS A 12 18.14 -18.58 15.87
N LYS A 13 18.66 -19.81 15.84
CA LYS A 13 20.10 -20.05 15.60
C LYS A 13 20.56 -19.46 14.26
N TYR A 14 19.72 -19.53 13.23
CA TYR A 14 20.05 -18.98 11.92
C TYR A 14 20.07 -17.45 11.91
N ILE A 15 19.13 -16.81 12.60
CA ILE A 15 19.09 -15.35 12.74
C ILE A 15 20.33 -14.83 13.45
N ASP A 16 20.78 -15.52 14.51
CA ASP A 16 21.96 -15.12 15.30
C ASP A 16 23.27 -15.13 14.49
N THR A 17 23.32 -15.90 13.39
CA THR A 17 24.51 -16.01 12.52
C THR A 17 24.30 -15.41 11.13
N ALA A 18 23.14 -14.82 10.86
CA ALA A 18 22.80 -14.28 9.54
C ALA A 18 23.56 -12.98 9.26
N ASP A 19 23.93 -12.79 8.00
CA ASP A 19 24.45 -11.51 7.53
C ASP A 19 23.33 -10.45 7.39
N ASP A 20 23.74 -9.20 7.22
CA ASP A 20 22.82 -8.06 7.09
C ASP A 20 21.84 -8.21 5.92
N GLN A 21 22.25 -8.87 4.83
CA GLN A 21 21.39 -9.05 3.66
C GLN A 21 20.26 -10.02 3.98
N MET A 22 20.57 -11.14 4.63
CA MET A 22 19.60 -12.14 5.07
C MET A 22 18.66 -11.56 6.13
N LEU A 23 19.17 -10.76 7.08
CA LEU A 23 18.32 -10.07 8.07
C LEU A 23 17.33 -9.10 7.42
N LYS A 24 17.74 -8.36 6.39
CA LYS A 24 16.84 -7.48 5.61
C LYS A 24 15.73 -8.27 4.92
N ILE A 25 16.06 -9.44 4.36
CA ILE A 25 15.07 -10.32 3.72
C ILE A 25 14.07 -10.83 4.76
N PHE A 26 14.53 -11.31 5.92
CA PHE A 26 13.64 -11.74 7.00
C PHE A 26 12.73 -10.59 7.46
N ASN A 27 13.29 -9.39 7.63
CA ASN A 27 12.50 -8.22 8.01
C ASN A 27 11.43 -7.88 6.96
N ALA A 28 11.77 -7.89 5.67
CA ALA A 28 10.80 -7.64 4.61
C ALA A 28 9.67 -8.67 4.56
N ILE A 29 9.98 -9.96 4.83
CA ILE A 29 8.97 -11.02 4.91
C ILE A 29 8.06 -10.79 6.13
N ILE A 30 8.65 -10.49 7.29
CA ILE A 30 7.88 -10.18 8.51
C ILE A 30 6.97 -8.98 8.23
N ASP A 31 7.51 -7.88 7.71
CA ASP A 31 6.76 -6.67 7.37
C ASP A 31 5.64 -6.94 6.38
N SER A 32 5.85 -7.77 5.35
CA SER A 32 4.78 -8.13 4.41
C SER A 32 3.63 -8.89 5.07
N GLN A 33 3.92 -9.67 6.11
CA GLN A 33 2.94 -10.51 6.79
C GLN A 33 2.29 -9.80 7.98
N THR A 34 2.99 -8.88 8.64
CA THR A 34 2.49 -8.08 9.76
C THR A 34 1.81 -6.79 9.30
N ASN A 35 2.30 -6.15 8.24
CA ASN A 35 1.66 -4.99 7.60
C ASN A 35 0.58 -5.40 6.57
N SER A 36 0.17 -6.66 6.56
CA SER A 36 -1.07 -7.13 5.92
C SER A 36 -2.34 -6.39 6.38
N GLY A 37 -2.23 -5.53 7.41
CA GLY A 37 -3.34 -4.88 8.08
C GLY A 37 -4.13 -3.86 7.25
N PHE A 38 -3.68 -3.50 6.04
CA PHE A 38 -4.46 -2.64 5.14
C PHE A 38 -4.79 -3.36 3.83
N GLN A 39 -5.67 -4.35 3.92
CA GLN A 39 -6.41 -4.81 2.76
C GLN A 39 -7.55 -3.84 2.50
N LEU A 40 -7.55 -3.20 1.34
CA LEU A 40 -8.70 -2.46 0.86
C LEU A 40 -9.92 -3.40 0.84
N SER A 41 -11.03 -2.94 1.40
CA SER A 41 -12.32 -3.56 1.20
C SER A 41 -12.65 -3.61 -0.29
N ASP A 42 -13.55 -4.52 -0.67
CA ASP A 42 -13.96 -4.64 -2.07
C ASP A 42 -14.69 -3.38 -2.56
N GLU A 43 -15.35 -2.66 -1.65
CA GLU A 43 -15.94 -1.35 -1.93
C GLU A 43 -14.88 -0.30 -2.25
N GLU A 44 -13.81 -0.20 -1.46
CA GLU A 44 -12.70 0.72 -1.72
C GLU A 44 -11.98 0.39 -3.03
N LYS A 45 -11.75 -0.90 -3.33
CA LYS A 45 -11.18 -1.34 -4.61
C LYS A 45 -12.07 -0.91 -5.78
N ASN A 46 -13.38 -1.16 -5.67
CA ASN A 46 -14.33 -0.80 -6.73
C ASN A 46 -14.36 0.72 -6.99
N ILE A 47 -14.28 1.54 -5.93
CA ILE A 47 -14.17 3.01 -6.08
C ILE A 47 -12.88 3.39 -6.82
N LEU A 48 -11.75 2.75 -6.50
CA LEU A 48 -10.49 3.00 -7.19
C LEU A 48 -10.53 2.57 -8.65
N ASP A 49 -11.11 1.42 -8.95
CA ASP A 49 -11.28 0.91 -10.32
C ASP A 49 -12.16 1.85 -11.16
N GLN A 50 -13.25 2.36 -10.58
CA GLN A 50 -14.12 3.35 -11.22
C GLN A 50 -13.36 4.64 -11.53
N ARG A 51 -12.59 5.17 -10.57
CA ARG A 51 -11.78 6.38 -10.76
C ARG A 51 -10.71 6.18 -11.83
N LEU A 52 -10.06 5.03 -11.83
CA LEU A 52 -9.03 4.70 -12.81
C LEU A 52 -9.61 4.61 -14.22
N LYS A 53 -10.73 3.89 -14.36
CA LYS A 53 -11.46 3.79 -15.64
C LYS A 53 -11.86 5.17 -16.15
N PHE A 54 -12.45 6.01 -15.28
CA PHE A 54 -12.87 7.35 -15.64
C PHE A 54 -11.70 8.20 -16.17
N HIS A 55 -10.54 8.15 -15.50
CA HIS A 55 -9.35 8.88 -15.92
C HIS A 55 -8.79 8.37 -17.26
N GLN A 56 -8.82 7.06 -17.49
CA GLN A 56 -8.39 6.47 -18.77
C GLN A 56 -9.30 6.88 -19.93
N GLU A 57 -10.61 6.91 -19.70
CA GLU A 57 -11.59 7.33 -20.70
C GLU A 57 -11.57 8.87 -20.92
N ASN A 58 -11.26 9.64 -19.87
CA ASN A 58 -11.33 11.10 -19.87
C ASN A 58 -10.05 11.73 -19.28
N PRO A 59 -8.88 11.59 -19.92
CA PRO A 59 -7.60 12.00 -19.34
C PRO A 59 -7.48 13.52 -19.09
N ASN A 60 -8.27 14.31 -19.82
CA ASN A 60 -8.26 15.79 -19.74
C ASN A 60 -9.47 16.37 -18.99
N ASP A 61 -10.32 15.54 -18.38
CA ASP A 61 -11.51 16.03 -17.66
C ASP A 61 -11.18 16.55 -16.24
N GLY A 62 -9.93 16.38 -15.81
CA GLY A 62 -9.40 17.05 -14.63
C GLY A 62 -9.26 18.55 -14.87
N LYS A 63 -9.55 19.35 -13.84
CA LYS A 63 -9.29 20.80 -13.82
C LYS A 63 -8.10 21.10 -12.92
N SER A 64 -7.32 22.09 -13.30
CA SER A 64 -6.30 22.64 -12.42
C SER A 64 -6.93 23.30 -11.20
N TRP A 65 -6.14 23.41 -10.14
CA TRP A 65 -6.58 24.05 -8.90
C TRP A 65 -6.92 25.53 -9.12
N GLU A 66 -6.16 26.19 -9.98
CA GLU A 66 -6.33 27.58 -10.39
C GLU A 66 -7.69 27.78 -11.07
N GLU A 67 -8.05 26.92 -12.02
CA GLU A 67 -9.34 26.96 -12.72
C GLU A 67 -10.52 26.77 -11.76
N ILE A 68 -10.40 25.85 -10.80
CA ILE A 68 -11.44 25.64 -9.78
C ILE A 68 -11.56 26.85 -8.88
N LYS A 69 -10.41 27.39 -8.43
CA LYS A 69 -10.38 28.56 -7.56
C LYS A 69 -11.04 29.76 -8.23
N ASP A 70 -10.67 30.06 -9.47
CA ASP A 70 -11.24 31.19 -10.20
C ASP A 70 -12.73 31.01 -10.48
N ALA A 71 -13.18 29.78 -10.79
CA ALA A 71 -14.61 29.47 -10.91
C ALA A 71 -15.37 29.73 -9.60
N LEU A 72 -14.80 29.33 -8.46
CA LEU A 72 -15.40 29.55 -7.15
C LEU A 72 -15.44 31.04 -6.77
N LYS A 73 -14.41 31.82 -7.12
CA LYS A 73 -14.43 33.28 -6.95
C LYS A 73 -15.55 33.94 -7.73
N VAL A 74 -15.74 33.54 -8.99
CA VAL A 74 -16.82 34.08 -9.84
C VAL A 74 -18.20 33.68 -9.29
N GLN A 75 -18.34 32.44 -8.81
CA GLN A 75 -19.62 31.92 -8.32
C GLN A 75 -20.01 32.46 -6.94
N TYR A 76 -19.05 32.68 -6.04
CA TYR A 76 -19.32 33.04 -4.64
C TYR A 76 -18.78 34.43 -4.22
N GLY A 77 -18.08 35.13 -5.10
CA GLY A 77 -17.60 36.50 -4.86
C GLY A 77 -16.49 36.63 -3.81
N ILE A 78 -15.70 35.56 -3.59
CA ILE A 78 -14.58 35.50 -2.62
C ILE A 78 -13.23 35.72 -3.32
#